data_AF-A0AAE0T811-F1
#
_entry.id   AF-A0AAE0T811-F1
#
_cell.length_a   1.000
_cell.length_b   1.000
_cell.length_c   1.000
_cell.angle_alpha   90.00
_cell.angle_beta   90.00
_cell.angle_gamma   90.00
#
_symmetry.space_group_name_H-M   'P 1'
#
loop_
_entity.id
_entity.type
_entity.pdbx_description
1 polymer ?
#
loop_
_entity_poly.entity_id
_entity_poly.type
_entity_poly.pdbx_seq_one_letter_code
_entity_poly.pdbx_strand_id
1 'polypeptide(L)'
;FCQPTGWALSTQRQQPTFFTAVLTDVDLVRHYSACLTFSETVTMTTSQPDDEDIEDHEHTLAHHSQMFAPKSLVIMSRLNYIETFR
;
A
#
# COMPACT_ATOMS: atom_id res chain seq x y z
N PHE A 1 9.37 -0.02 8.10
CA PHE A 1 10.01 -1.24 7.56
C PHE A 1 9.07 -2.04 6.64
N CYS A 2 7.76 -2.09 6.91
CA CYS A 2 6.81 -2.87 6.09
C CYS A 2 6.62 -2.37 4.65
N GLN A 3 7.04 -1.15 4.32
CA GLN A 3 7.10 -0.61 2.96
C GLN A 3 8.44 0.11 2.77
N PRO A 4 9.51 -0.59 2.37
CA PRO A 4 10.84 0.02 2.22
C PRO A 4 10.87 1.07 1.09
N THR A 5 9.96 0.98 0.13
CA THR A 5 9.79 1.92 -0.98
C THR A 5 8.84 3.08 -0.66
N GLY A 6 8.26 3.12 0.54
CA GLY A 6 7.33 4.18 0.99
C GLY A 6 5.84 3.85 0.76
N TRP A 7 4.98 4.75 1.20
CA TRP A 7 3.51 4.56 1.23
C TRP A 7 2.75 5.37 0.16
N ALA A 8 3.43 5.79 -0.90
CA ALA A 8 2.82 6.62 -1.94
C ALA A 8 1.84 5.82 -2.81
N LEU A 9 0.78 6.49 -3.27
CA LEU A 9 -0.09 5.95 -4.30
C LEU A 9 0.69 5.83 -5.62
N SER A 10 0.40 4.79 -6.37
CA SER A 10 1.00 4.52 -7.67
C SER A 10 -0.07 4.42 -8.75
N THR A 11 0.20 4.95 -9.93
CA THR A 11 -0.61 4.72 -11.13
C THR A 11 -0.36 3.35 -11.75
N GLN A 12 0.77 2.70 -11.39
CA GLN A 12 1.12 1.35 -11.82
C GLN A 12 0.98 0.36 -10.66
N ARG A 13 0.33 -0.78 -10.91
CA ARG A 13 0.27 -1.89 -9.97
C ARG A 13 1.64 -2.54 -9.82
N GLN A 14 2.19 -2.56 -8.61
CA GLN A 14 3.43 -3.27 -8.33
C GLN A 14 3.15 -4.75 -8.03
N GLN A 15 4.09 -5.63 -8.40
CA GLN A 15 4.00 -7.04 -8.05
C GLN A 15 4.18 -7.22 -6.53
N PRO A 16 3.49 -8.20 -5.91
CA PRO A 16 3.73 -8.52 -4.52
C PRO A 16 5.19 -8.93 -4.29
N THR A 17 5.75 -8.50 -3.16
CA THR A 17 7.12 -8.89 -2.78
C THR A 17 7.15 -9.38 -1.35
N PHE A 18 7.97 -10.40 -1.11
CA PHE A 18 8.24 -10.94 0.21
C PHE A 18 9.66 -10.59 0.64
N PHE A 19 9.82 -10.13 1.88
CA PHE A 19 11.12 -9.94 2.50
C PHE A 19 11.05 -10.16 4.00
N THR A 20 12.22 -10.31 4.63
CA THR A 20 12.33 -10.39 6.09
C THR A 20 13.07 -9.18 6.62
N ALA A 21 12.42 -8.41 7.50
CA ALA A 21 13.09 -7.38 8.29
C ALA A 21 13.51 -7.96 9.65
N VAL A 22 14.64 -7.50 10.20
CA VAL A 22 15.13 -7.89 11.53
C VAL A 22 15.10 -6.65 12.41
N LEU A 23 14.33 -6.71 13.50
CA LEU A 23 14.25 -5.67 14.51
C LEU A 23 15.00 -6.13 15.75
N THR A 24 15.88 -5.30 16.29
CA THR A 24 16.62 -5.59 17.52
C THR A 24 16.03 -4.77 18.65
N ASP A 25 15.65 -5.40 19.75
CA ASP A 25 15.13 -4.71 20.93
C ASP A 25 16.24 -4.17 21.85
N VAL A 26 15.84 -3.60 22.98
CA VAL A 26 16.76 -3.01 23.98
C VAL A 26 17.64 -4.05 24.69
N ASP A 27 17.19 -5.32 24.73
CA ASP A 27 17.90 -6.45 25.32
C ASP A 27 18.79 -7.17 24.29
N LEU A 28 18.96 -6.58 23.10
CA LEU A 28 19.70 -7.11 21.96
C LEU A 28 19.09 -8.39 21.36
N VAL A 29 17.82 -8.68 21.64
CA VAL A 29 17.08 -9.82 21.08
C VAL A 29 16.55 -9.46 19.70
N ARG A 30 16.74 -10.38 18.75
CA ARG A 30 16.29 -10.24 17.37
C ARG A 30 14.85 -10.71 17.20
N HIS A 31 14.06 -9.89 16.53
CA HIS A 31 12.70 -10.17 16.09
C HIS A 31 12.68 -10.22 14.56
N TYR A 32 12.32 -11.36 14.01
CA TYR A 32 12.20 -11.60 12.57
C TYR A 32 10.78 -11.26 12.13
N SER A 33 10.67 -10.34 11.17
CA SER A 33 9.41 -9.87 10.60
C SER A 33 9.29 -10.31 9.15
N ALA A 34 8.52 -11.37 8.89
CA ALA A 34 8.17 -11.79 7.55
C ALA A 34 7.12 -10.83 6.98
N CYS A 35 7.48 -10.10 5.93
CA CYS A 35 6.65 -9.05 5.34
C CYS A 35 6.26 -9.46 3.93
N LEU A 36 4.96 -9.63 3.70
CA LEU A 36 4.39 -9.68 2.36
C LEU A 36 3.84 -8.29 2.05
N THR A 37 4.31 -7.68 0.97
CA THR A 37 3.83 -6.38 0.49
C THR A 37 3.12 -6.55 -0.84
N PHE A 38 2.05 -5.79 -1.06
CA PHE A 38 1.25 -5.86 -2.27
C PHE A 38 0.52 -4.54 -2.51
N SER A 39 -0.03 -4.38 -3.71
CA SER A 39 -0.83 -3.21 -4.09
C SER A 39 -2.32 -3.55 -4.05
N GLU A 40 -3.12 -2.68 -3.42
CA GLU A 40 -4.58 -2.73 -3.43
C GLU A 40 -5.14 -1.57 -4.25
N THR A 41 -6.23 -1.83 -4.98
CA THR A 41 -6.88 -0.82 -5.81
C THR A 41 -7.59 0.23 -4.96
N VAL A 42 -7.43 1.51 -5.31
CA VAL A 42 -8.13 2.63 -4.71
C VAL A 42 -8.77 3.49 -5.81
N THR A 43 -10.07 3.75 -5.70
CA THR A 43 -10.80 4.64 -6.60
C THR A 43 -10.70 6.07 -6.10
N MET A 44 -10.21 6.98 -6.92
CA MET A 44 -10.16 8.42 -6.62
C MET A 44 -11.30 9.13 -7.34
N THR A 45 -12.14 9.83 -6.58
CA THR A 45 -13.17 10.72 -7.11
C THR A 45 -12.67 12.15 -7.04
N THR A 46 -12.39 12.78 -8.19
CA THR A 46 -12.20 14.23 -8.24
C THR A 46 -13.58 14.89 -8.16
N SER A 47 -13.94 15.48 -7.02
CA SER A 47 -15.03 16.45 -6.98
C SER A 47 -14.54 17.69 -7.73
N GLN A 48 -15.23 18.07 -8.82
CA GLN A 48 -15.01 19.37 -9.45
C GLN A 48 -15.24 20.48 -8.40
N PRO A 49 -14.50 21.61 -8.45
CA PRO A 49 -14.90 22.78 -7.69
C PRO A 49 -16.27 23.24 -8.22
N ASP A 50 -17.16 23.60 -7.31
CA ASP A 50 -18.45 24.22 -7.61
C ASP A 50 -18.19 25.54 -8.37
N ASP A 51 -18.09 25.49 -9.70
CA ASP A 51 -18.28 26.66 -10.55
C ASP A 51 -19.77 26.71 -10.88
N GLU A 52 -20.47 27.60 -10.16
CA GLU A 52 -21.81 28.03 -10.52
C GLU A 52 -21.78 28.57 -11.96
N ASP A 53 -22.81 28.21 -12.73
CA ASP A 53 -23.12 28.66 -14.09
C ASP A 53 -22.40 27.92 -15.24
N ILE A 54 -23.12 26.94 -15.83
CA ILE A 54 -23.55 26.96 -17.25
C ILE A 54 -24.51 25.76 -17.47
N GLU A 55 -25.77 26.09 -17.77
CA GLU A 55 -26.76 25.19 -18.37
C GLU A 55 -26.25 24.76 -19.76
N ASP A 56 -25.86 23.49 -19.93
CA ASP A 56 -26.27 22.63 -21.05
C ASP A 56 -25.41 21.35 -21.14
N HIS A 57 -26.12 20.23 -21.32
CA HIS A 57 -25.65 18.93 -21.81
C HIS A 57 -24.81 18.01 -20.91
N GLU A 58 -25.47 16.92 -20.51
CA GLU A 58 -25.02 15.53 -20.34
C GLU A 58 -23.50 15.25 -20.36
N HIS A 59 -23.07 14.50 -19.34
CA HIS A 59 -21.73 13.96 -19.10
C HIS A 59 -20.80 14.80 -18.22
N THR A 60 -21.24 15.14 -17.00
CA THR A 60 -20.31 15.22 -15.86
C THR A 60 -19.78 13.82 -15.55
N LEU A 61 -18.91 13.33 -16.43
CA LEU A 61 -18.10 12.14 -16.24
C LEU A 61 -17.19 12.41 -15.04
N ALA A 62 -17.63 12.02 -13.85
CA ALA A 62 -16.75 11.92 -12.69
C ALA A 62 -15.54 11.08 -13.12
N HIS A 63 -14.40 11.72 -13.34
CA HIS A 63 -13.17 11.05 -13.73
C HIS A 63 -12.72 10.17 -12.56
N HIS A 64 -13.17 8.92 -12.53
CA HIS A 64 -12.69 7.92 -11.59
C HIS A 64 -11.32 7.45 -12.06
N SER A 65 -10.27 7.96 -11.43
CA SER A 65 -8.92 7.45 -11.65
C SER A 65 -8.67 6.28 -10.71
N GLN A 66 -8.30 5.13 -11.28
CA GLN A 66 -7.89 3.97 -10.49
C GLN A 66 -6.41 4.10 -10.13
N MET A 67 -6.10 4.11 -8.84
CA MET A 67 -4.74 4.09 -8.31
C MET A 67 -4.48 2.85 -7.46
N PHE A 68 -3.24 2.64 -7.07
CA PHE A 68 -2.80 1.51 -6.28
C PHE A 68 -2.12 1.98 -4.99
N ALA A 69 -2.65 1.57 -3.85
CA ALA A 69 -2.08 1.84 -2.54
C ALA A 69 -1.21 0.64 -2.08
N PRO A 70 -0.01 0.89 -1.54
CA PRO A 70 0.79 -0.16 -0.94
C PRO A 70 0.13 -0.67 0.35
N LYS A 71 0.16 -1.99 0.54
CA LYS A 71 -0.33 -2.72 1.71
C LYS A 71 0.70 -3.77 2.13
N SER A 72 0.68 -4.14 3.40
CA SER A 72 1.56 -5.20 3.91
C SER A 72 0.86 -6.07 4.96
N LEU A 73 1.09 -7.38 4.86
CA LEU A 73 0.84 -8.36 5.91
C LEU A 73 2.18 -8.69 6.57
N VAL A 74 2.22 -8.68 7.91
CA VAL A 74 3.46 -8.91 8.67
C VAL A 74 3.23 -9.94 9.76
N ILE A 75 4.10 -10.94 9.81
CA ILE A 75 4.22 -11.88 10.94
C ILE A 75 5.54 -11.57 11.65
N MET A 76 5.46 -11.27 12.95
CA MET A 76 6.64 -11.03 13.78
C MET A 76 6.86 -12.21 14.72
N SER A 77 8.09 -12.71 14.77
CA SER A 77 8.47 -13.84 15.61
C SER A 77 9.89 -13.67 16.14
N ARG A 78 10.16 -14.23 17.33
CA ARG A 78 11.53 -14.40 17.82
C ARG A 78 12.24 -15.60 17.20
N LEU A 79 11.50 -16.49 16.53
CA LEU A 79 12.02 -17.70 15.89
C LEU A 79 12.47 -17.38 14.46
N ASN A 80 13.67 -17.84 14.11
CA ASN A 80 14.24 -17.68 12.77
C ASN A 80 13.72 -18.75 11.79
N TYR A 81 12.41 -18.83 11.59
CA TYR A 81 11.75 -19.80 10.70
C TYR A 81 11.24 -19.13 9.41
N ILE A 82 12.13 -18.41 8.73
CA ILE A 82 11.81 -17.60 7.55
C ILE A 82 11.08 -18.40 6.47
N GLU A 83 11.53 -19.64 6.18
CA GLU A 83 10.93 -20.50 5.16
C GLU A 83 9.51 -20.95 5.52
N THR A 84 9.17 -21.06 6.81
CA THR A 84 7.81 -21.40 7.24
C THR A 84 6.84 -20.23 7.11
N PHE A 85 7.34 -19.01 7.21
CA PHE A 85 6.52 -17.79 7.13
C PHE A 85 6.41 -17.22 5.72
N ARG A 86 7.18 -17.74 4.75
CA ARG A 86 7.09 -17.37 3.34
C ARG A 86 5.94 -18.11 2.66
#